data_AF-A0A1B6JIN0-F1
#
_entry.id   AF-A0A1B6JIN0-F1
#
_cell.length_a   1.000
_cell.length_b   1.000
_cell.length_c   1.000
_cell.angle_alpha   90.00
_cell.angle_beta   90.00
_cell.angle_gamma   90.00
#
_symmetry.space_group_name_H-M   'P 1'
#
loop_
_entity.id
_entity.type
_entity.pdbx_description
1 polymer ?
#
loop_
_entity_poly.entity_id
_entity_poly.type
_entity_poly.pdbx_seq_one_letter_code
_entity_poly.pdbx_strand_id
1 'polypeptide(L)'
;MLWTVTVTAVLCAVLRGSLAFSCVCSPAECEEVVDADCPRDAGTVWDPCGCCKVCARTEGEPCGGPYGFYGSCAAGLQCVVTDILAENAEGVCTVIPGTDIKCGAPRLVSGCNIVGGHCRCDKVPSCPDERPVTFKSMKECKMNLAVMIQHTHSIEEDLSPRGP
;
A
#
# COMPACT_ATOMS: atom_id res chain seq x y z
N MET A 1 -3.33 -42.19 21.47
CA MET A 1 -4.54 -41.59 20.85
C MET A 1 -5.07 -40.41 21.64
N LEU A 2 -5.34 -40.51 22.96
CA LEU A 2 -5.83 -39.36 23.75
C LEU A 2 -4.78 -38.24 23.89
N TRP A 3 -3.52 -38.60 24.11
CA TRP A 3 -2.42 -37.63 24.27
C TRP A 3 -2.08 -36.86 22.99
N THR A 4 -2.18 -37.53 21.84
CA THR A 4 -1.95 -36.89 20.54
C THR A 4 -3.06 -35.89 20.20
N VAL A 5 -4.30 -36.19 20.59
CA VAL A 5 -5.47 -35.30 20.41
C VAL A 5 -5.39 -34.09 21.34
N THR A 6 -4.96 -34.27 22.60
CA THR A 6 -4.81 -33.14 23.52
C THR A 6 -3.66 -32.21 23.11
N VAL A 7 -2.52 -32.77 22.67
CA VAL A 7 -1.39 -31.97 22.17
C VAL A 7 -1.77 -31.19 20.90
N THR A 8 -2.46 -31.81 19.95
CA THR A 8 -2.92 -31.08 18.74
C THR A 8 -3.99 -30.04 19.07
N ALA A 9 -4.91 -30.32 20.00
CA ALA A 9 -5.91 -29.34 20.42
C ALA A 9 -5.28 -28.11 21.13
N VAL A 10 -4.31 -28.34 22.02
CA VAL A 10 -3.56 -27.27 22.70
C VAL A 10 -2.72 -26.48 21.70
N LEU A 11 -2.02 -27.14 20.78
CA LEU A 11 -1.24 -26.47 19.74
C LEU A 11 -2.14 -25.60 18.84
N CYS A 12 -3.29 -26.11 18.39
CA CYS A 12 -4.27 -25.32 17.64
C CYS A 12 -4.85 -24.15 18.44
N ALA A 13 -5.05 -24.28 19.75
CA ALA A 13 -5.53 -23.19 20.60
C ALA A 13 -4.47 -22.08 20.76
N VAL A 14 -3.20 -22.45 20.94
CA VAL A 14 -2.08 -21.51 21.02
C VAL A 14 -1.85 -20.80 19.66
N LEU A 15 -1.90 -21.55 18.55
CA LEU A 15 -1.77 -20.98 17.20
C LEU A 15 -2.95 -20.06 16.81
N ARG A 16 -4.14 -20.28 17.38
CA ARG A 16 -5.30 -19.39 17.19
C ARG A 16 -5.20 -18.09 17.99
N GLY A 17 -4.39 -18.07 19.06
CA GLY A 17 -4.19 -16.89 19.92
C GLY A 17 -3.11 -15.92 19.43
N SER A 18 -2.27 -16.33 18.47
CA SER A 18 -1.20 -15.50 17.90
C SER A 18 -1.56 -14.81 16.59
N LEU A 19 -2.85 -14.87 16.18
CA LEU A 19 -3.32 -14.28 14.93
C LEU A 19 -3.94 -12.90 15.22
N ALA A 20 -3.15 -11.86 14.91
CA ALA A 20 -3.45 -10.43 14.82
C ALA A 20 -2.89 -9.56 15.96
N PHE A 21 -1.89 -8.73 15.61
CA PHE A 21 -1.62 -7.49 16.33
C PHE A 21 -2.93 -6.70 16.40
N SER A 22 -3.53 -6.65 17.58
CA SER A 22 -4.75 -5.87 17.82
C SER A 22 -4.35 -4.45 18.19
N CYS A 23 -4.85 -3.45 17.45
CA CYS A 23 -4.62 -2.04 17.80
C CYS A 23 -5.16 -1.75 19.21
N VAL A 24 -4.34 -1.10 20.03
CA VAL A 24 -4.78 -0.49 21.29
C VAL A 24 -4.94 1.00 21.01
N CYS A 25 -6.16 1.51 21.22
CA CYS A 25 -6.48 2.91 20.99
C CYS A 25 -6.90 3.58 22.29
N SER A 26 -6.22 4.67 22.65
CA SER A 26 -6.60 5.59 23.73
C SER A 26 -6.63 7.01 23.17
N PRO A 27 -7.78 7.52 22.71
CA PRO A 27 -7.87 8.84 22.09
C PRO A 27 -7.40 9.99 22.99
N ALA A 28 -7.43 9.81 24.31
CA ALA A 28 -6.97 10.80 25.28
C ALA A 28 -5.43 10.98 25.30
N GLU A 29 -4.69 10.00 24.78
CA GLU A 29 -3.21 10.04 24.69
C GLU A 29 -2.74 10.53 23.31
N CYS A 30 -3.67 10.84 22.39
CA CYS A 30 -3.31 11.37 21.09
C CYS A 30 -2.85 12.82 21.21
N GLU A 31 -1.77 13.16 20.50
CA GLU A 31 -1.39 14.56 20.29
C GLU A 31 -2.43 15.25 19.39
N GLU A 32 -2.79 16.50 19.72
CA GLU A 32 -3.70 17.29 18.91
C GLU A 32 -2.97 17.88 17.71
N VAL A 33 -3.02 17.19 16.57
CA VAL A 33 -2.42 17.66 15.31
C VAL A 33 -3.49 18.30 14.42
N VAL A 34 -3.28 19.55 14.01
CA VAL A 34 -4.10 20.23 13.00
C VAL A 34 -3.33 20.40 11.69
N ASP A 35 -4.06 20.61 10.59
CA ASP A 35 -3.46 20.68 9.24
C ASP A 35 -2.39 21.79 9.12
N ALA A 36 -2.49 22.85 9.93
CA ALA A 36 -1.54 23.96 9.93
C ALA A 36 -0.17 23.60 10.52
N ASP A 37 -0.09 22.54 11.33
CA ASP A 37 1.16 22.08 11.96
C ASP A 37 1.94 21.12 11.04
N CYS A 38 1.30 20.66 9.97
CA CYS A 38 1.90 19.73 9.02
C CYS A 38 2.69 20.45 7.94
N PRO A 39 3.62 19.75 7.25
CA PRO A 39 4.28 20.26 6.06
C PRO A 39 3.27 20.81 5.04
N ARG A 40 3.71 21.77 4.22
CA ARG A 40 2.83 22.45 3.25
C ARG A 40 2.08 21.44 2.40
N ASP A 41 0.77 21.62 2.31
CA ASP A 41 -0.17 20.83 1.52
C ASP A 41 -0.26 19.33 1.89
N ALA A 42 0.34 18.91 3.01
CA ALA A 42 0.23 17.54 3.51
C ALA A 42 -1.12 17.28 4.20
N GLY A 43 -1.52 18.20 5.10
CA GLY A 43 -2.69 18.02 5.97
C GLY A 43 -2.56 16.83 6.93
N THR A 44 -3.68 16.48 7.55
CA THR A 44 -3.77 15.38 8.52
C THR A 44 -4.47 14.13 7.96
N VAL A 45 -3.98 12.97 8.38
CA VAL A 45 -4.55 11.65 8.11
C VAL A 45 -4.67 10.87 9.42
N TRP A 46 -5.41 9.77 9.41
CA TRP A 46 -5.46 8.86 10.54
C TRP A 46 -4.25 7.92 10.53
N ASP A 47 -3.77 7.58 11.72
CA ASP A 47 -2.80 6.50 11.88
C ASP A 47 -3.35 5.15 11.32
N PRO A 48 -2.51 4.13 11.11
CA PRO A 48 -2.96 2.85 10.56
C PRO A 48 -4.00 2.11 11.44
N CYS A 49 -4.09 2.46 12.72
CA CYS A 49 -5.08 1.94 13.65
C CYS A 49 -6.39 2.73 13.64
N GLY A 50 -6.46 3.86 12.93
CA GLY A 50 -7.60 4.77 12.93
C GLY A 50 -7.81 5.51 14.25
N CYS A 51 -6.78 5.64 15.10
CA CYS A 51 -6.92 6.17 16.46
C CYS A 51 -6.56 7.65 16.56
N CYS A 52 -5.34 8.02 16.20
CA CYS A 52 -4.82 9.38 16.29
C CYS A 52 -4.70 10.03 14.91
N LYS A 53 -4.83 11.36 14.87
CA LYS A 53 -4.46 12.15 13.69
C LYS A 53 -2.95 12.35 13.67
N VAL A 54 -2.37 12.21 12.48
CA VAL A 54 -0.95 12.43 12.21
C VAL A 54 -0.79 13.20 10.91
N CYS A 55 0.37 13.82 10.68
CA CYS A 55 0.64 14.46 9.41
C CYS A 55 0.75 13.43 8.28
N ALA A 56 0.15 13.76 7.14
CA ALA A 56 0.24 12.94 5.96
C ALA A 56 1.63 13.02 5.31
N ARG A 57 1.97 12.01 4.51
CA ARG A 57 3.22 11.95 3.75
C ARG A 57 3.10 12.70 2.44
N THR A 58 4.10 13.50 2.12
CA THR A 58 4.16 14.34 0.92
C THR A 58 4.72 13.58 -0.29
N GLU A 59 4.67 14.19 -1.47
CA GLU A 59 5.16 13.57 -2.71
C GLU A 59 6.64 13.19 -2.60
N GLY A 60 6.96 11.95 -2.95
CA GLY A 60 8.31 11.40 -2.88
C GLY A 60 8.69 10.81 -1.52
N GLU A 61 7.86 10.95 -0.48
CA GLU A 61 8.12 10.33 0.82
C GLU A 61 7.71 8.85 0.87
N PRO A 62 8.38 8.04 1.69
CA PRO A 62 8.03 6.63 1.87
C PRO A 62 6.70 6.49 2.60
N CYS A 63 5.92 5.48 2.22
CA CYS A 63 4.57 5.20 2.72
C CYS A 63 4.30 3.68 2.81
N GLY A 64 3.23 3.30 3.52
CA GLY A 64 2.87 1.89 3.67
C GLY A 64 3.76 1.15 4.67
N GLY A 65 4.34 0.02 4.28
CA GLY A 65 5.17 -0.79 5.17
C GLY A 65 4.39 -1.68 6.13
N PRO A 66 5.08 -2.34 7.08
CA PRO A 66 4.46 -3.24 8.04
C PRO A 66 3.47 -2.49 8.89
N TYR A 67 2.21 -2.95 8.86
CA TYR A 67 1.11 -2.31 9.60
C TYR A 67 0.94 -0.81 9.29
N GLY A 68 1.40 -0.33 8.13
CA GLY A 68 1.34 1.09 7.76
C GLY A 68 2.37 1.98 8.49
N PHE A 69 3.47 1.42 9.00
CA PHE A 69 4.47 2.15 9.78
C PHE A 69 5.08 3.37 9.07
N TYR A 70 5.22 3.32 7.74
CA TYR A 70 5.70 4.47 6.97
C TYR A 70 4.61 5.52 6.70
N GLY A 71 3.40 5.33 7.21
CA GLY A 71 2.33 6.32 7.15
C GLY A 71 1.55 6.34 5.84
N SER A 72 0.61 7.28 5.78
CA SER A 72 -0.34 7.44 4.68
C SER A 72 -0.06 8.73 3.91
N CYS A 73 -0.23 8.69 2.59
CA CYS A 73 -0.01 9.84 1.74
C CYS A 73 -1.06 10.93 1.92
N ALA A 74 -0.66 12.17 1.62
CA ALA A 74 -1.53 13.35 1.59
C ALA A 74 -2.66 13.23 0.57
N ALA A 75 -3.66 14.09 0.70
CA ALA A 75 -4.77 14.17 -0.25
C ALA A 75 -4.25 14.43 -1.68
N GLY A 76 -4.77 13.67 -2.66
CA GLY A 76 -4.30 13.75 -4.04
C GLY A 76 -3.07 12.91 -4.37
N LEU A 77 -2.50 12.20 -3.37
CA LEU A 77 -1.39 11.26 -3.54
C LEU A 77 -1.85 9.81 -3.28
N GLN A 78 -1.17 8.85 -3.90
CA GLN A 78 -1.34 7.42 -3.66
C GLN A 78 0.00 6.78 -3.33
N CYS A 79 -0.02 5.79 -2.44
CA CYS A 79 1.16 5.00 -2.11
C CYS A 79 1.42 3.95 -3.19
N VAL A 80 2.51 4.11 -3.94
CA VAL A 80 2.90 3.19 -5.00
C VAL A 80 4.04 2.30 -4.51
N VAL A 81 3.75 1.01 -4.41
CA VAL A 81 4.67 -0.03 -3.97
C VAL A 81 5.35 -0.67 -5.18
N THR A 82 6.67 -0.80 -5.14
CA THR A 82 7.46 -1.45 -6.20
C THR A 82 7.66 -2.94 -5.98
N ASP A 83 7.73 -3.39 -4.73
CA ASP A 83 7.79 -4.81 -4.38
C ASP A 83 6.41 -5.34 -4.00
N ILE A 84 5.78 -6.01 -4.96
CA ILE A 84 4.39 -6.47 -4.82
C ILE A 84 4.24 -7.78 -4.05
N LEU A 85 5.33 -8.49 -3.74
CA LEU A 85 5.27 -9.72 -2.93
C LEU A 85 5.76 -9.56 -1.52
N ALA A 86 6.55 -8.54 -1.23
CA ALA A 86 6.94 -8.25 0.14
C ALA A 86 5.68 -8.09 1.00
N GLU A 87 5.43 -9.06 1.88
CA GLU A 87 4.58 -8.83 3.04
C GLU A 87 5.19 -7.62 3.74
N ASN A 88 4.39 -6.56 3.95
CA ASN A 88 4.84 -5.30 4.54
C ASN A 88 5.62 -4.37 3.58
N ALA A 89 5.32 -4.43 2.28
CA ALA A 89 6.00 -3.60 1.30
C ALA A 89 5.89 -2.09 1.56
N GLU A 90 7.03 -1.43 1.46
CA GLU A 90 7.18 0.02 1.44
C GLU A 90 6.91 0.56 0.03
N GLY A 91 6.25 1.70 -0.05
CA GLY A 91 6.02 2.42 -1.29
C GLY A 91 6.46 3.87 -1.20
N VAL A 92 6.18 4.62 -2.26
CA VAL A 92 6.44 6.06 -2.33
C VAL A 92 5.14 6.79 -2.68
N CYS A 93 4.89 7.92 -2.04
CA CYS A 93 3.75 8.78 -2.34
C CYS A 93 3.93 9.45 -3.70
N THR A 94 2.97 9.24 -4.60
CA THR A 94 2.97 9.79 -5.96
C THR A 94 1.63 10.42 -6.27
N VAL A 95 1.60 11.41 -7.17
CA VAL A 95 0.35 12.07 -7.58
C VAL A 95 -0.63 11.05 -8.17
N ILE A 96 -1.88 11.11 -7.71
CA ILE A 96 -2.94 10.30 -8.30
C ILE A 96 -3.14 10.75 -9.74
N PRO A 97 -3.08 9.83 -10.72
CA PRO A 97 -3.27 10.21 -12.11
C PRO A 97 -4.65 10.87 -12.31
N GLY A 98 -4.64 12.11 -12.83
CA GLY A 98 -5.87 12.87 -13.10
C GLY A 98 -6.26 13.93 -12.07
N THR A 99 -5.53 14.10 -10.96
CA THR A 99 -5.91 15.07 -9.91
C THR A 99 -5.18 16.41 -10.00
N ASP A 100 -3.97 16.48 -10.57
CA ASP A 100 -3.18 17.72 -10.71
C ASP A 100 -2.94 18.09 -12.19
N ILE A 101 -4.01 18.52 -12.86
CA ILE A 101 -3.98 18.84 -14.29
C ILE A 101 -3.55 20.29 -14.54
N LYS A 102 -2.33 20.47 -15.08
CA LYS A 102 -1.73 21.79 -15.30
C LYS A 102 -1.83 22.32 -16.75
N CYS A 103 -2.58 21.64 -17.62
CA CYS A 103 -2.77 22.05 -19.01
C CYS A 103 -4.19 22.57 -19.29
N GLY A 104 -4.31 23.50 -20.24
CA GLY A 104 -5.60 24.12 -20.58
C GLY A 104 -6.58 23.22 -21.35
N ALA A 105 -6.10 22.12 -21.95
CA ALA A 105 -6.94 21.19 -22.72
C ALA A 105 -6.60 19.73 -22.37
N PRO A 106 -7.05 19.22 -21.22
CA PRO A 106 -6.83 17.83 -20.85
C PRO A 106 -7.59 16.88 -21.75
N ARG A 107 -7.02 15.70 -21.97
CA ARG A 107 -7.65 14.60 -22.69
C ARG A 107 -8.00 13.49 -21.73
N LEU A 108 -9.14 12.86 -21.94
CA LEU A 108 -9.54 11.69 -21.16
C LEU A 108 -8.83 10.46 -21.71
N VAL A 109 -7.91 9.89 -20.93
CA VAL A 109 -7.16 8.69 -21.29
C VAL A 109 -7.69 7.51 -20.48
N SER A 110 -8.03 6.42 -21.16
CA SER A 110 -8.45 5.17 -20.51
C SER A 110 -7.30 4.18 -20.43
N GLY A 111 -7.10 3.56 -19.27
CA GLY A 111 -6.10 2.52 -19.09
C GLY A 111 -6.10 1.97 -17.67
N CYS A 112 -5.05 1.21 -17.33
CA CYS A 112 -4.91 0.55 -16.06
C CYS A 112 -3.50 0.70 -15.49
N ASN A 113 -3.40 0.68 -14.17
CA ASN A 113 -2.16 0.66 -13.40
C ASN A 113 -2.21 -0.48 -12.38
N ILE A 114 -1.05 -0.86 -11.85
CA ILE A 114 -0.94 -1.76 -10.70
C ILE A 114 -0.78 -0.89 -9.46
N VAL A 115 -1.72 -1.01 -8.52
CA VAL A 115 -1.77 -0.23 -7.29
C VAL A 115 -1.94 -1.21 -6.14
N GLY A 116 -0.96 -1.26 -5.22
CA GLY A 116 -0.97 -2.19 -4.09
C GLY A 116 -1.14 -3.66 -4.51
N GLY A 117 -0.43 -4.09 -5.56
CA GLY A 117 -0.52 -5.46 -6.08
C GLY A 117 -1.81 -5.79 -6.86
N HIS A 118 -2.69 -4.81 -7.11
CA HIS A 118 -3.96 -5.03 -7.80
C HIS A 118 -4.07 -4.17 -9.06
N CYS A 119 -4.69 -4.70 -10.11
CA CYS A 119 -4.99 -3.94 -11.32
C CYS A 119 -6.20 -3.02 -11.12
N ARG A 120 -5.99 -1.71 -11.24
CA ARG A 120 -7.07 -0.70 -11.25
C ARG A 120 -7.12 -0.02 -12.60
N CYS A 121 -8.31 0.06 -13.20
CA CYS A 121 -8.53 0.66 -14.52
C CYS A 121 -9.52 1.81 -14.41
N ASP A 122 -9.17 2.95 -15.00
CA ASP A 122 -9.95 4.18 -14.89
C ASP A 122 -9.86 5.00 -16.19
N LYS A 123 -10.70 6.03 -16.28
CA LYS A 123 -10.59 7.09 -17.29
C LYS A 123 -10.10 8.35 -16.59
N VAL A 124 -8.87 8.73 -16.85
CA VAL A 124 -8.19 9.83 -16.15
C VAL A 124 -7.98 10.99 -17.12
N PRO A 125 -8.36 12.24 -16.75
CA PRO A 125 -7.92 13.40 -17.50
C PRO A 125 -6.39 13.48 -17.41
N SER A 126 -5.72 13.86 -18.49
CA SER A 126 -4.26 14.00 -18.50
C SER A 126 -3.80 14.92 -19.63
N CYS A 127 -2.62 15.51 -19.46
CA CYS A 127 -2.02 16.37 -20.45
C CYS A 127 -1.42 15.56 -21.61
N PRO A 128 -1.29 16.14 -22.83
CA PRO A 128 -0.88 15.38 -24.02
C PRO A 128 0.48 14.65 -23.92
N ASP A 129 1.41 15.17 -23.12
CA ASP A 129 2.76 14.63 -22.94
C ASP A 129 2.89 13.68 -21.75
N GLU A 130 1.85 13.57 -20.92
CA GLU A 130 1.83 12.71 -19.75
C GLU A 130 1.39 11.29 -20.11
N ARG A 131 1.90 10.31 -19.34
CA ARG A 131 1.51 8.90 -19.46
C ARG A 131 0.92 8.44 -18.12
N PRO A 132 -0.34 8.78 -17.86
CA PRO A 132 -0.98 8.54 -16.55
C PRO A 132 -1.33 7.05 -16.32
N VAL A 133 -1.30 6.23 -17.37
CA VAL A 133 -1.65 4.81 -17.36
C VAL A 133 -0.56 3.99 -18.04
N THR A 134 -0.17 2.88 -17.42
CA THR A 134 0.88 1.98 -17.91
C THR A 134 0.32 0.93 -18.88
N PHE A 135 -0.87 0.41 -18.61
CA PHE A 135 -1.48 -0.68 -19.39
C PHE A 135 -2.74 -0.22 -20.10
N LYS A 136 -2.99 -0.71 -21.32
CA LYS A 136 -4.16 -0.30 -22.12
C LYS A 136 -5.43 -1.03 -21.72
N SER A 137 -5.31 -2.20 -21.08
CA SER A 137 -6.45 -3.04 -20.71
C SER A 137 -6.22 -3.80 -19.41
N MET A 138 -7.34 -4.21 -18.79
CA MET A 138 -7.32 -5.07 -17.60
C MET A 138 -6.57 -6.38 -17.87
N LYS A 139 -6.72 -6.96 -19.07
CA LYS A 139 -6.05 -8.20 -19.44
C LYS A 139 -4.53 -8.01 -19.47
N GLU A 140 -4.06 -6.96 -20.12
CA GLU A 140 -2.64 -6.61 -20.20
C GLU A 140 -2.05 -6.34 -18.81
N CYS A 141 -2.77 -5.59 -17.97
CA CYS A 141 -2.36 -5.35 -16.60
C CYS A 141 -2.20 -6.67 -15.82
N LYS A 142 -3.19 -7.56 -15.87
CA LYS A 142 -3.15 -8.85 -15.16
C LYS A 142 -2.03 -9.77 -15.64
N MET A 143 -1.76 -9.78 -16.94
CA MET A 143 -0.65 -10.57 -17.50
C MET A 143 0.70 -10.05 -16.98
N ASN A 144 0.93 -8.74 -17.00
CA ASN A 144 2.17 -8.15 -16.48
C ASN A 144 2.29 -8.29 -14.97
N LEU A 145 1.19 -8.15 -14.23
CA LEU A 145 1.15 -8.40 -12.79
C LEU A 145 1.57 -9.83 -12.45
N ALA A 146 1.05 -10.83 -13.19
CA ALA A 146 1.43 -12.23 -13.00
C ALA A 146 2.93 -12.48 -13.27
N VAL A 147 3.49 -11.83 -14.31
CA VAL A 147 4.93 -11.90 -14.61
C VAL A 147 5.76 -11.28 -13.49
N MET A 148 5.35 -10.11 -12.98
CA MET A 148 6.04 -9.47 -11.85
C MET A 148 6.01 -10.35 -10.60
N ILE A 149 4.84 -10.93 -10.27
CA ILE A 149 4.71 -11.89 -9.16
C ILE A 149 5.64 -13.08 -9.35
N GLN A 150 5.67 -13.68 -10.54
CA GLN A 150 6.53 -14.83 -10.78
C GLN A 150 8.03 -14.51 -10.67
N HIS A 151 8.46 -13.33 -11.14
CA HIS A 151 9.85 -12.91 -11.00
C HIS A 151 10.22 -12.69 -9.53
N THR A 152 9.35 -12.03 -8.76
CA THR A 152 9.63 -11.81 -7.34
C THR A 152 9.70 -13.12 -6.55
N HIS A 153 8.82 -14.11 -6.83
CA HIS A 153 8.94 -15.44 -6.22
C HIS A 153 10.28 -16.12 -6.52
N SER A 154 10.79 -16.01 -7.76
CA SER A 154 12.10 -16.57 -8.09
C SER A 154 13.26 -15.91 -7.33
N ILE A 155 13.11 -14.63 -6.97
CA ILE A 155 14.09 -13.90 -6.14
C ILE A 155 14.04 -14.39 -4.68
N GLU A 156 12.84 -14.61 -4.13
CA GLU A 156 12.68 -15.15 -2.77
C GLU A 156 13.26 -16.57 -2.64
N GLU A 157 13.05 -17.43 -3.65
CA GLU A 157 13.63 -18.79 -3.67
C GLU A 157 15.17 -18.78 -3.67
N ASP A 158 15.80 -17.81 -4.33
CA ASP A 158 17.25 -17.65 -4.35
C ASP A 158 17.82 -17.04 -3.05
N LEU A 159 17.02 -16.25 -2.32
CA LEU A 159 17.38 -15.63 -1.04
C LEU A 159 17.10 -16.54 0.17
N SER A 160 16.27 -17.56 0.03
CA SER A 160 16.05 -18.55 1.09
C SER A 160 17.33 -19.35 1.34
N PRO A 161 17.89 -19.34 2.57
CA PRO A 161 19.08 -20.13 2.86
C PRO A 161 18.78 -21.60 2.58
N ARG A 162 19.57 -22.22 1.70
CA ARG A 162 19.63 -23.68 1.60
C ARG A 162 19.99 -24.20 2.99
N GLY A 163 18.98 -24.70 3.70
CA GLY A 163 19.18 -25.33 5.00
C GLY A 163 20.17 -26.51 4.89
N PRO A 164 20.84 -26.86 6.00
CA PRO A 164 21.81 -27.95 6.04
C PRO A 164 21.20 -29.32 5.75
#